data_AF-A0A7S3S489-F1
#
_entry.id   AF-A0A7S3S489-F1
#
_cell.length_a   1.000
_cell.length_b   1.000
_cell.length_c   1.000
_cell.angle_alpha   90.00
_cell.angle_beta   90.00
_cell.angle_gamma   90.00
#
_symmetry.space_group_name_H-M   'P 1'
#
loop_
_entity.id
_entity.type
_entity.pdbx_description
1 polymer ?
#
loop_
_entity_poly.entity_id
_entity_poly.type
_entity_poly.pdbx_seq_one_letter_code
_entity_poly.pdbx_strand_id
1 'polypeptide(L)'
;EDEADDNKGISRKKRKIVSRMSVAELKTLVRRPDVVEVWDTTSADPRLLVYLKAYRNTVTVPKHWSSKRKYMAGKRGVEKPPFKLPEFIEATGIAKIRTAIMEKQAEQSLKGKSRDKAHPKMGKLDIDYQVLHDAFFKYMTKPKLTKHNELYHEGKEYEAKMMTKRPGNLSAALKEALGMSENTPPPWLINMQRYGPPPAYPNLKIPGLNAPIPQGAEYGYHPGGWGKPPVDEFGNPLYGDWKQDQPAQSTQPEDVTL
;
A
#
# COMPACT_ATOMS: atom_id res chain seq x y z
N GLU A 1 -17.88 61.96 -36.88
CA GLU A 1 -16.68 62.06 -36.02
C GLU A 1 -17.00 61.30 -34.74
N ASP A 2 -16.01 60.57 -34.19
CA ASP A 2 -16.08 59.64 -33.03
C ASP A 2 -16.16 58.12 -33.30
N GLU A 3 -15.59 57.62 -34.41
CA GLU A 3 -15.31 56.16 -34.59
C GLU A 3 -13.83 55.88 -34.90
N ALA A 4 -12.90 56.55 -34.21
CA ALA A 4 -11.46 56.40 -34.48
C ALA A 4 -10.56 56.46 -33.24
N ASP A 5 -11.00 56.02 -32.06
CA ASP A 5 -10.12 55.99 -30.86
C ASP A 5 -10.19 54.73 -29.99
N ASP A 6 -10.56 53.57 -30.56
CA ASP A 6 -10.56 52.29 -29.82
C ASP A 6 -9.45 51.32 -30.22
N ASN A 7 -8.46 51.78 -30.99
CA ASN A 7 -7.29 50.99 -31.36
C ASN A 7 -6.03 51.41 -30.57
N LYS A 8 -6.16 51.55 -29.25
CA LYS A 8 -5.00 51.46 -28.34
C LYS A 8 -4.43 50.06 -28.44
N GLY A 9 -3.44 49.90 -29.32
CA GLY A 9 -2.79 48.65 -29.66
C GLY A 9 -2.59 47.75 -28.45
N ILE A 10 -3.28 46.60 -28.48
CA ILE A 10 -3.24 45.59 -27.41
C ILE A 10 -1.78 45.30 -27.06
N SER A 11 -1.42 45.50 -25.79
CA SER A 11 -0.10 45.17 -25.25
C SER A 11 0.30 43.74 -25.63
N ARG A 12 1.58 43.51 -25.96
CA ARG A 12 2.12 42.18 -26.31
C ARG A 12 1.69 41.09 -25.31
N LYS A 13 1.59 41.44 -24.02
CA LYS A 13 1.12 40.54 -22.96
C LYS A 13 -0.36 40.17 -23.13
N LYS A 14 -1.23 41.14 -23.40
CA LYS A 14 -2.66 40.93 -23.61
C LYS A 14 -2.91 40.15 -24.91
N ARG A 15 -2.14 40.40 -25.98
CA ARG A 15 -2.21 39.61 -27.23
C ARG A 15 -1.86 38.14 -27.00
N LYS A 16 -0.83 37.85 -26.20
CA LYS A 16 -0.44 36.47 -25.84
C LYS A 16 -1.46 35.77 -24.95
N ILE A 17 -2.23 36.49 -24.14
CA ILE A 17 -3.30 35.90 -23.33
C ILE A 17 -4.51 35.58 -24.21
N VAL A 18 -4.90 36.50 -25.08
CA VAL A 18 -6.02 36.31 -26.02
C VAL A 18 -5.72 35.16 -27.00
N SER A 19 -4.47 34.96 -27.40
CA SER A 19 -4.08 33.85 -28.28
C SER A 19 -4.02 32.48 -27.59
N ARG A 20 -4.16 32.40 -26.27
CA ARG A 20 -4.13 31.12 -25.55
C ARG A 20 -5.52 30.51 -25.52
N MET A 21 -5.60 29.25 -25.94
CA MET A 21 -6.82 28.44 -25.80
C MET A 21 -7.14 28.14 -24.34
N SER A 22 -8.42 27.93 -24.07
CA SER A 22 -8.87 27.48 -22.75
C SER A 22 -8.52 26.00 -22.52
N VAL A 23 -8.47 25.58 -21.25
CA VAL A 23 -8.24 24.16 -20.91
C VAL A 23 -9.37 23.28 -21.45
N ALA A 24 -10.61 23.77 -21.43
CA ALA A 24 -11.77 23.04 -21.95
C ALA A 24 -11.65 22.81 -23.46
N GLU A 25 -11.27 23.85 -24.20
CA GLU A 25 -11.03 23.78 -25.65
C GLU A 25 -9.86 22.84 -25.99
N LEU A 26 -8.76 22.87 -25.23
CA LEU A 26 -7.65 21.94 -25.44
C LEU A 26 -8.09 20.48 -25.23
N LYS A 27 -8.94 20.21 -24.24
CA LYS A 27 -9.47 18.87 -23.97
C LYS A 27 -10.39 18.36 -25.09
N THR A 28 -11.13 19.21 -25.79
CA THR A 28 -11.97 18.77 -26.92
C THR A 28 -11.16 18.44 -28.16
N LEU A 29 -9.98 19.04 -28.32
CA LEU A 29 -9.12 18.89 -29.50
C LEU A 29 -8.17 17.69 -29.45
N VAL A 30 -7.86 17.17 -28.25
CA VAL A 30 -6.86 16.12 -28.06
C VAL A 30 -7.54 14.77 -27.80
N ARG A 31 -7.01 13.70 -28.42
CA ARG A 31 -7.48 12.31 -28.23
C ARG A 31 -7.43 11.81 -26.78
N ARG A 32 -6.45 12.27 -25.98
CA ARG A 32 -6.28 11.89 -24.57
C ARG A 32 -6.41 13.12 -23.66
N PRO A 33 -7.65 13.53 -23.33
CA PRO A 33 -7.89 14.72 -22.50
C PRO A 33 -7.54 14.53 -21.02
N ASP A 34 -7.31 13.28 -20.58
CA ASP A 34 -6.94 12.90 -19.21
C ASP A 34 -5.57 13.44 -18.78
N VAL A 35 -4.63 13.58 -19.74
CA VAL A 35 -3.26 14.04 -19.47
C VAL A 35 -3.11 15.57 -19.50
N VAL A 36 -4.18 16.31 -19.83
CA VAL A 36 -4.15 17.77 -19.96
C VAL A 36 -4.13 18.43 -18.58
N GLU A 37 -3.10 19.21 -18.33
CA GLU A 37 -2.90 19.97 -17.09
C GLU A 37 -3.17 21.47 -17.31
N VAL A 38 -3.44 22.20 -16.22
CA VAL A 38 -3.85 23.61 -16.28
C VAL A 38 -2.79 24.50 -16.95
N TRP A 39 -1.51 24.18 -16.77
CA TRP A 39 -0.39 24.95 -17.33
C TRP A 39 -0.13 24.69 -18.82
N ASP A 40 -0.72 23.65 -19.42
CA ASP A 40 -0.42 23.25 -20.81
C ASP A 40 -0.86 24.29 -21.84
N THR A 41 -1.94 25.01 -21.54
CA THR A 41 -2.46 26.12 -22.35
C THR A 41 -1.47 27.28 -22.48
N THR A 42 -0.49 27.37 -21.58
CA THR A 42 0.51 28.45 -21.58
C THR A 42 1.77 28.14 -22.39
N SER A 43 1.89 26.91 -22.88
CA SER A 43 2.99 26.44 -23.73
C SER A 43 2.98 27.07 -25.12
N ALA A 44 4.09 26.96 -25.85
CA ALA A 44 4.19 27.50 -27.21
C ALA A 44 3.29 26.75 -28.20
N ASP A 45 3.22 25.42 -28.07
CA ASP A 45 2.30 24.56 -28.81
C ASP A 45 1.62 23.56 -27.84
N PRO A 46 0.40 23.90 -27.37
CA PRO A 46 -0.34 23.05 -26.44
C PRO A 46 -0.74 21.70 -27.05
N ARG A 47 -1.00 21.63 -28.37
CA ARG A 47 -1.45 20.39 -29.02
C ARG A 47 -0.31 19.40 -29.10
N LEU A 48 0.87 19.84 -29.54
CA LEU A 48 2.06 19.01 -29.60
C LEU A 48 2.53 18.57 -28.21
N LEU A 49 2.50 19.46 -27.22
CA LEU A 49 2.87 19.12 -25.84
C LEU A 49 2.02 17.98 -25.30
N VAL A 50 0.70 18.07 -25.45
CA VAL A 50 -0.21 17.03 -24.97
C VAL A 50 -0.04 15.74 -25.77
N TYR A 51 0.21 15.83 -27.09
CA TYR A 51 0.55 14.66 -27.91
C TYR A 51 1.77 13.91 -27.36
N LEU A 52 2.85 14.63 -27.00
CA LEU A 52 4.04 14.03 -26.40
C LEU A 52 3.76 13.46 -25.00
N LYS A 53 3.00 14.17 -24.16
CA LYS A 53 2.58 13.65 -22.84
C LYS A 53 1.76 12.36 -22.95
N ALA A 54 0.91 12.27 -23.96
CA ALA A 54 0.05 11.12 -24.22
C ALA A 54 0.75 9.95 -24.93
N TYR A 55 1.98 10.15 -25.39
CA TYR A 55 2.71 9.15 -26.18
C TYR A 55 3.03 7.89 -25.35
N ARG A 56 3.16 6.75 -26.03
CA ARG A 56 3.33 5.45 -25.37
C ARG A 56 4.65 5.40 -24.60
N ASN A 57 4.61 4.94 -23.35
CA ASN A 57 5.77 4.77 -22.46
C ASN A 57 6.52 6.07 -22.14
N THR A 58 5.88 7.23 -22.27
CA THR A 58 6.48 8.47 -21.78
C THR A 58 6.40 8.54 -20.27
N VAL A 59 7.45 9.12 -19.70
CA VAL A 59 7.56 9.39 -18.27
C VAL A 59 7.17 10.84 -18.04
N THR A 60 6.23 11.07 -17.13
CA THR A 60 5.75 12.43 -16.82
C THR A 60 6.80 13.22 -16.07
N VAL A 61 6.79 14.55 -16.26
CA VAL A 61 7.66 15.47 -15.53
C VAL A 61 7.38 15.38 -14.02
N PRO A 62 8.41 15.27 -13.15
CA PRO A 62 8.21 15.22 -11.70
C PRO A 62 7.46 16.44 -11.15
N LYS A 63 6.44 16.21 -10.33
CA LYS A 63 5.53 17.26 -9.78
C LYS A 63 6.21 18.42 -9.03
N HIS A 64 7.45 18.25 -8.57
CA HIS A 64 8.14 19.26 -7.78
C HIS A 64 8.68 20.44 -8.60
N TRP A 65 8.60 20.40 -9.94
CA TRP A 65 9.11 21.47 -10.82
C TRP A 65 8.43 22.84 -10.56
N SER A 66 7.15 22.84 -10.20
CA SER A 66 6.37 24.04 -9.90
C SER A 66 6.34 24.39 -8.41
N SER A 67 7.05 23.62 -7.57
CA SER A 67 7.11 23.87 -6.14
C SER A 67 8.09 24.98 -5.81
N LYS A 68 7.72 25.86 -4.88
CA LYS A 68 8.65 26.86 -4.31
C LYS A 68 9.67 26.23 -3.36
N ARG A 69 9.38 25.04 -2.82
CA ARG A 69 10.26 24.33 -1.90
C ARG A 69 11.31 23.57 -2.71
N LYS A 70 12.58 23.68 -2.31
CA LYS A 70 13.65 22.83 -2.86
C LYS A 70 13.28 21.36 -2.64
N TYR A 71 13.56 20.52 -3.64
CA TYR A 71 13.28 19.09 -3.59
C TYR A 71 13.85 18.46 -2.29
N MET A 72 13.03 17.67 -1.58
CA MET A 72 13.35 17.00 -0.30
C MET A 72 13.46 17.90 0.93
N ALA A 73 13.22 19.21 0.82
CA ALA A 73 13.32 20.12 1.95
C ALA A 73 12.26 19.91 3.04
N GLY A 74 11.12 19.29 2.71
CA GLY A 74 10.06 18.98 3.68
C GLY A 74 10.39 17.81 4.62
N LYS A 75 11.42 17.02 4.31
CA LYS A 75 11.93 15.95 5.19
C LYS A 75 12.83 16.46 6.33
N ARG A 76 13.09 17.77 6.39
CA ARG A 76 13.86 18.36 7.49
C ARG A 76 13.07 18.20 8.79
N GLY A 77 13.61 17.41 9.73
CA GLY A 77 12.97 17.11 11.02
C GLY A 77 12.32 15.73 11.09
N VAL A 78 12.23 15.02 9.96
CA VAL A 78 11.83 13.60 9.97
C VAL A 78 13.07 12.75 10.19
N GLU A 79 13.12 12.04 11.31
CA GLU A 79 14.21 11.12 11.60
C GLU A 79 14.09 9.88 10.71
N LYS A 80 15.08 9.69 9.83
CA LYS A 80 15.15 8.51 8.98
C LYS A 80 15.81 7.38 9.78
N PRO A 81 15.22 6.17 9.83
CA PRO A 81 15.88 5.04 10.47
C PRO A 81 17.21 4.74 9.77
N PRO A 82 18.19 4.18 10.50
CA PRO A 82 19.46 3.77 9.91
C PRO A 82 19.24 2.70 8.84
N PHE A 83 20.26 2.48 8.02
CA PHE A 83 20.19 1.48 6.96
C PHE A 83 19.98 0.08 7.55
N LYS A 84 18.89 -0.58 7.16
CA LYS A 84 18.62 -1.97 7.52
C LYS A 84 19.26 -2.90 6.48
N LEU A 85 20.07 -3.84 6.94
CA LEU A 85 20.68 -4.85 6.08
C LEU A 85 19.59 -5.78 5.50
N PRO A 86 19.79 -6.30 4.27
CA PRO A 86 18.98 -7.40 3.77
C PRO A 86 19.05 -8.60 4.71
N GLU A 87 17.95 -9.33 4.83
CA GLU A 87 17.78 -10.44 5.80
C GLU A 87 18.87 -11.51 5.67
N PHE A 88 19.24 -11.90 4.44
CA PHE A 88 20.30 -12.88 4.20
C PHE A 88 21.71 -12.40 4.61
N ILE A 89 21.97 -11.09 4.60
CA ILE A 89 23.22 -10.51 5.11
C ILE A 89 23.15 -10.38 6.63
N GLU A 90 22.02 -9.96 7.17
CA GLU A 90 21.80 -9.86 8.61
C GLU A 90 21.96 -11.22 9.30
N ALA A 91 21.53 -12.31 8.64
CA ALA A 91 21.67 -13.69 9.10
C ALA A 91 23.13 -14.15 9.28
N THR A 92 24.10 -13.51 8.60
CA THR A 92 25.54 -13.81 8.82
C THR A 92 26.03 -13.42 10.22
N GLY A 93 25.24 -12.65 10.98
CA GLY A 93 25.62 -12.19 12.32
C GLY A 93 26.60 -11.00 12.32
N ILE A 94 27.04 -10.51 11.15
CA ILE A 94 28.00 -9.40 11.01
C ILE A 94 27.57 -8.15 11.78
N ALA A 95 26.27 -7.85 11.82
CA ALA A 95 25.74 -6.69 12.53
C ALA A 95 26.05 -6.76 14.03
N LYS A 96 25.82 -7.93 14.65
CA LYS A 96 26.04 -8.15 16.10
C LYS A 96 27.52 -8.13 16.47
N ILE A 97 28.37 -8.72 15.62
CA ILE A 97 29.82 -8.72 15.84
C ILE A 97 30.36 -7.29 15.76
N ARG A 98 29.91 -6.52 14.76
CA ARG A 98 30.36 -5.15 14.57
C ARG A 98 29.88 -4.21 15.68
N THR A 99 28.63 -4.36 16.15
CA THR A 99 28.13 -3.58 17.29
C THR A 99 28.93 -3.87 18.56
N ALA A 100 29.19 -5.15 18.87
CA ALA A 100 29.99 -5.53 20.03
C ALA A 100 31.43 -4.98 19.97
N ILE A 101 32.05 -4.94 18.78
CA ILE A 101 33.37 -4.33 18.59
C ILE A 101 33.31 -2.81 18.82
N MET A 102 32.27 -2.14 18.29
CA MET A 102 32.10 -0.69 18.44
C MET A 102 31.86 -0.29 19.89
N GLU A 103 31.03 -1.04 20.62
CA GLU A 103 30.79 -0.84 22.06
C GLU A 103 32.07 -1.01 22.86
N LYS A 104 32.82 -2.10 22.61
CA LYS A 104 34.12 -2.33 23.24
C LYS A 104 35.14 -1.23 22.94
N GLN A 105 35.13 -0.67 21.72
CA GLN A 105 36.01 0.45 21.35
C GLN A 105 35.56 1.78 21.97
N ALA A 106 34.26 1.96 22.23
CA ALA A 106 33.72 3.14 22.89
C ALA A 106 34.12 3.17 24.38
N GLU A 107 34.08 2.02 25.05
CA GLU A 107 34.49 1.85 26.46
C GLU A 107 36.01 1.95 26.67
N GLN A 108 36.81 1.70 25.63
CA GLN A 108 38.27 1.73 25.73
C GLN A 108 38.81 3.15 25.96
N SER A 109 39.64 3.28 27.01
CA SER A 109 40.39 4.51 27.29
C SER A 109 41.40 4.87 26.19
N LEU A 110 41.79 6.15 26.12
CA LEU A 110 42.80 6.64 25.16
C LEU A 110 44.13 5.89 25.25
N LYS A 111 44.54 5.50 26.47
CA LYS A 111 45.74 4.69 26.70
C LYS A 111 45.58 3.27 26.12
N GLY A 112 44.39 2.68 26.27
CA GLY A 112 44.04 1.39 25.66
C GLY A 112 44.10 1.45 24.13
N LYS A 113 43.54 2.51 23.52
CA LYS A 113 43.58 2.73 22.07
C LYS A 113 45.00 2.91 21.53
N SER A 114 45.86 3.65 22.25
CA SER A 114 47.27 3.82 21.88
C SER A 114 48.05 2.50 21.91
N ARG A 115 47.83 1.66 22.92
CA ARG A 115 48.45 0.33 23.01
C ARG A 115 47.96 -0.62 21.91
N ASP A 116 46.64 -0.67 21.67
CA ASP A 116 46.06 -1.50 20.60
C ASP A 116 46.54 -1.06 19.20
N LYS A 117 46.94 0.21 19.02
CA LYS A 117 47.57 0.71 17.78
C LYS A 117 49.00 0.20 17.61
N ALA A 118 49.78 0.12 18.68
CA ALA A 118 51.15 -0.39 18.65
C ALA A 118 51.21 -1.93 18.55
N HIS A 119 50.26 -2.62 19.21
CA HIS A 119 50.16 -4.08 19.22
C HIS A 119 48.72 -4.51 18.92
N PRO A 120 48.35 -4.62 17.63
CA PRO A 120 47.00 -4.98 17.23
C PRO A 120 46.71 -6.46 17.54
N LYS A 121 45.57 -6.71 18.21
CA LYS A 121 45.01 -8.05 18.34
C LYS A 121 44.25 -8.40 17.06
N MET A 122 44.75 -9.38 16.31
CA MET A 122 44.11 -9.90 15.09
C MET A 122 42.87 -10.74 15.41
N GLY A 123 42.01 -10.99 14.40
CA GLY A 123 40.84 -11.86 14.55
C GLY A 123 39.66 -11.27 15.31
N LYS A 124 39.57 -9.94 15.44
CA LYS A 124 38.42 -9.28 16.11
C LYS A 124 37.09 -9.51 15.38
N LEU A 125 37.14 -9.76 14.08
CA LEU A 125 35.99 -9.98 13.21
C LEU A 125 36.30 -11.21 12.35
N ASP A 126 36.13 -12.38 12.95
CA ASP A 126 36.29 -13.67 12.28
C ASP A 126 34.91 -14.24 11.98
N ILE A 127 34.62 -14.38 10.69
CA ILE A 127 33.37 -14.96 10.19
C ILE A 127 33.80 -16.02 9.19
N ASP A 128 33.23 -17.22 9.34
CA ASP A 128 33.49 -18.32 8.42
C ASP A 128 33.18 -17.90 6.97
N TYR A 129 34.17 -18.11 6.11
CA TYR A 129 34.06 -17.82 4.68
C TYR A 129 32.89 -18.57 4.06
N GLN A 130 32.60 -19.81 4.50
CA GLN A 130 31.51 -20.59 3.94
C GLN A 130 30.14 -19.95 4.24
N VAL A 131 29.98 -19.34 5.41
CA VAL A 131 28.76 -18.62 5.80
C VAL A 131 28.54 -17.40 4.90
N LEU A 132 29.61 -16.66 4.59
CA LEU A 132 29.55 -15.52 3.67
C LEU A 132 29.23 -15.98 2.24
N HIS A 133 29.89 -17.04 1.78
CA HIS A 133 29.62 -17.63 0.47
C HIS A 133 28.14 -18.03 0.35
N ASP A 134 27.63 -18.80 1.31
CA ASP A 134 26.24 -19.28 1.26
C ASP A 134 25.24 -18.11 1.36
N ALA A 135 25.53 -17.06 2.10
CA ALA A 135 24.67 -15.87 2.17
C ALA A 135 24.51 -15.18 0.81
N PHE A 136 25.58 -15.05 0.01
CA PHE A 136 25.55 -14.37 -1.29
C PHE A 136 25.15 -15.28 -2.45
N PHE A 137 25.43 -16.59 -2.38
CA PHE A 137 25.20 -17.51 -3.50
C PHE A 137 23.98 -18.42 -3.31
N LYS A 138 23.64 -18.79 -2.06
CA LYS A 138 22.55 -19.72 -1.76
C LYS A 138 21.29 -19.03 -1.24
N TYR A 139 21.45 -18.06 -0.34
CA TYR A 139 20.33 -17.39 0.35
C TYR A 139 19.99 -16.00 -0.21
N MET A 140 20.64 -15.57 -1.29
CA MET A 140 20.41 -14.25 -1.87
C MET A 140 18.96 -14.11 -2.38
N THR A 141 18.24 -13.16 -1.82
CA THR A 141 16.87 -12.82 -2.25
C THR A 141 16.87 -11.57 -3.14
N LYS A 142 16.12 -11.61 -4.25
CA LYS A 142 15.97 -10.45 -5.12
C LYS A 142 15.22 -9.31 -4.39
N PRO A 143 15.76 -8.08 -4.37
CA PRO A 143 15.09 -6.96 -3.72
C PRO A 143 13.80 -6.56 -4.44
N LYS A 144 12.92 -5.87 -3.72
CA LYS A 144 11.70 -5.30 -4.30
C LYS A 144 12.08 -4.13 -5.22
N LEU A 145 11.99 -4.36 -6.52
CA LEU A 145 12.24 -3.35 -7.55
C LEU A 145 10.95 -2.56 -7.87
N THR A 146 11.12 -1.34 -8.38
CA THR A 146 10.04 -0.51 -8.89
C THR A 146 9.83 -0.74 -10.37
N LYS A 147 8.62 -0.47 -10.87
CA LYS A 147 8.33 -0.58 -12.31
C LYS A 147 8.82 0.66 -13.06
N HIS A 148 8.97 0.52 -14.38
CA HIS A 148 9.15 1.69 -15.25
C HIS A 148 8.00 2.69 -15.07
N ASN A 149 8.30 3.98 -15.14
CA ASN A 149 7.39 5.11 -14.85
C ASN A 149 6.98 5.27 -13.36
N GLU A 150 7.60 4.55 -12.44
CA GLU A 150 7.36 4.72 -11.01
C GLU A 150 8.38 5.69 -10.38
N LEU A 151 8.16 6.99 -10.56
CA LEU A 151 9.08 8.02 -10.09
C LEU A 151 9.05 8.15 -8.58
N TYR A 152 10.17 8.56 -8.01
CA TYR A 152 10.24 8.88 -6.60
C TYR A 152 9.88 10.35 -6.38
N HIS A 153 8.99 10.59 -5.43
CA HIS A 153 8.63 11.91 -4.92
C HIS A 153 8.74 11.93 -3.40
N GLU A 154 8.83 13.13 -2.85
CA GLU A 154 8.84 13.32 -1.41
C GLU A 154 7.54 12.79 -0.79
N GLY A 155 7.65 11.89 0.19
CA GLY A 155 6.52 11.26 0.85
C GLY A 155 6.11 9.91 0.25
N LYS A 156 6.70 9.48 -0.87
CA LYS A 156 6.40 8.19 -1.51
C LYS A 156 6.59 7.00 -0.57
N GLU A 157 7.53 7.07 0.37
CA GLU A 157 7.76 6.01 1.34
C GLU A 157 6.63 5.81 2.37
N TYR A 158 5.78 6.83 2.57
CA TYR A 158 4.64 6.78 3.50
C TYR A 158 3.33 6.34 2.82
N GLU A 159 3.35 6.14 1.50
CA GLU A 159 2.16 5.71 0.76
C GLU A 159 1.83 4.26 1.10
N ALA A 160 0.71 4.07 1.81
CA ALA A 160 0.23 2.74 2.18
C ALA A 160 -0.22 1.97 0.93
N LYS A 161 0.43 0.84 0.66
CA LYS A 161 0.03 -0.09 -0.41
C LYS A 161 -1.21 -0.87 0.05
N MET A 162 -2.39 -0.53 -0.46
CA MET A 162 -3.65 -1.19 -0.10
C MET A 162 -3.87 -2.55 -0.80
N MET A 163 -2.96 -2.97 -1.68
CA MET A 163 -3.18 -4.13 -2.57
C MET A 163 -3.32 -5.49 -1.85
N THR A 164 -2.91 -5.60 -0.59
CA THR A 164 -3.03 -6.83 0.19
C THR A 164 -4.35 -6.97 0.94
N LYS A 165 -5.16 -5.92 1.00
CA LYS A 165 -6.42 -5.91 1.77
C LYS A 165 -7.57 -6.27 0.86
N ARG A 166 -8.30 -7.34 1.17
CA ARG A 166 -9.47 -7.80 0.42
C ARG A 166 -10.70 -7.86 1.33
N PRO A 167 -11.90 -7.50 0.83
CA PRO A 167 -13.14 -7.67 1.57
C PRO A 167 -13.33 -9.13 2.00
N GLY A 168 -13.83 -9.35 3.22
CA GLY A 168 -14.01 -10.68 3.80
C GLY A 168 -12.82 -11.18 4.63
N ASN A 169 -11.61 -10.62 4.44
CA ASN A 169 -10.43 -11.00 5.21
C ASN A 169 -10.05 -9.90 6.21
N LEU A 170 -10.00 -10.26 7.49
CA LEU A 170 -9.54 -9.40 8.58
C LEU A 170 -8.18 -9.90 9.08
N SER A 171 -7.20 -9.00 9.19
CA SER A 171 -5.89 -9.33 9.77
C SER A 171 -6.02 -9.54 11.28
N ALA A 172 -5.12 -10.34 11.87
CA ALA A 172 -5.09 -10.59 13.31
C ALA A 172 -5.03 -9.29 14.13
N ALA A 173 -4.15 -8.36 13.74
CA ALA A 173 -4.04 -7.05 14.38
C ALA A 173 -5.33 -6.22 14.30
N LEU A 174 -6.12 -6.37 13.23
CA LEU A 174 -7.41 -5.67 13.11
C LEU A 174 -8.49 -6.36 13.96
N LYS A 175 -8.51 -7.69 14.01
CA LYS A 175 -9.40 -8.44 14.90
C LYS A 175 -9.17 -8.07 16.36
N GLU A 176 -7.90 -8.01 16.78
CA GLU A 176 -7.51 -7.59 18.13
C GLU A 176 -7.94 -6.15 18.43
N ALA A 177 -7.68 -5.20 17.52
CA ALA A 177 -8.10 -3.81 17.67
C ALA A 177 -9.64 -3.64 17.75
N LEU A 178 -10.39 -4.55 17.11
CA LEU A 178 -11.85 -4.60 17.16
C LEU A 178 -12.38 -5.41 18.35
N GLY A 179 -11.53 -6.01 19.17
CA GLY A 179 -11.93 -6.88 20.28
C GLY A 179 -12.59 -8.18 19.83
N MET A 180 -12.31 -8.66 18.61
CA MET A 180 -12.86 -9.89 18.05
C MET A 180 -11.96 -11.09 18.38
N SER A 181 -12.56 -12.16 18.90
CA SER A 181 -11.89 -13.47 18.98
C SER A 181 -11.90 -14.19 17.62
N GLU A 182 -11.14 -15.28 17.47
CA GLU A 182 -10.92 -15.94 16.17
C GLU A 182 -12.22 -16.37 15.47
N ASN A 183 -13.20 -16.85 16.23
CA ASN A 183 -14.49 -17.37 15.75
C ASN A 183 -15.67 -16.39 15.93
N THR A 184 -15.40 -15.16 16.38
CA THR A 184 -16.45 -14.14 16.53
C THR A 184 -16.78 -13.52 15.18
N PRO A 185 -18.06 -13.39 14.82
CA PRO A 185 -18.46 -12.72 13.58
C PRO A 185 -18.10 -11.24 13.62
N PRO A 186 -17.87 -10.61 12.46
CA PRO A 186 -17.76 -9.17 12.39
C PRO A 186 -19.02 -8.48 12.94
N PRO A 187 -18.89 -7.35 13.66
CA PRO A 187 -20.02 -6.73 14.38
C PRO A 187 -21.13 -6.24 13.44
N TRP A 188 -20.82 -5.99 12.17
CA TRP A 188 -21.80 -5.60 11.16
C TRP A 188 -22.58 -6.77 10.54
N LEU A 189 -22.27 -8.03 10.88
CA LEU A 189 -22.96 -9.20 10.32
C LEU A 189 -24.48 -9.14 10.56
N ILE A 190 -24.92 -8.77 11.77
CA ILE A 190 -26.34 -8.67 12.12
C ILE A 190 -27.07 -7.64 11.24
N ASN A 191 -26.40 -6.53 10.92
CA ASN A 191 -26.97 -5.53 10.01
C ASN A 191 -26.98 -6.03 8.56
N MET A 192 -25.98 -6.80 8.13
CA MET A 192 -25.99 -7.44 6.80
C MET A 192 -27.08 -8.51 6.69
N GLN A 193 -27.44 -9.21 7.76
CA GLN A 193 -28.59 -10.12 7.78
C GLN A 193 -29.92 -9.38 7.60
N ARG A 194 -30.04 -8.15 8.15
CA ARG A 194 -31.26 -7.32 8.05
C ARG A 194 -31.40 -6.61 6.71
N TYR A 195 -30.32 -5.99 6.24
CA TYR A 195 -30.34 -5.11 5.06
C TYR A 195 -29.78 -5.77 3.79
N GLY A 196 -29.15 -6.92 3.92
CA GLY A 196 -28.52 -7.66 2.83
C GLY A 196 -27.01 -7.42 2.68
N PRO A 197 -26.37 -8.17 1.76
CA PRO A 197 -24.94 -8.06 1.51
C PRO A 197 -24.56 -6.71 0.86
N PRO A 198 -23.29 -6.27 0.95
CA PRO A 198 -22.81 -5.05 0.31
C PRO A 198 -23.12 -5.00 -1.20
N PRO A 199 -23.83 -3.95 -1.70
CA PRO A 199 -24.22 -3.88 -3.12
C PRO A 199 -23.05 -3.88 -4.10
N ALA A 200 -21.89 -3.34 -3.70
CA ALA A 200 -20.68 -3.31 -4.52
C ALA A 200 -20.00 -4.68 -4.67
N TYR A 201 -20.36 -5.67 -3.84
CA TYR A 201 -19.76 -6.99 -3.82
C TYR A 201 -20.82 -8.10 -3.85
N PRO A 202 -21.55 -8.27 -4.97
CA PRO A 202 -22.67 -9.22 -5.05
C PRO A 202 -22.25 -10.69 -4.85
N ASN A 203 -21.03 -11.05 -5.25
CA ASN A 203 -20.51 -12.41 -5.16
C ASN A 203 -19.70 -12.67 -3.87
N LEU A 204 -19.67 -11.72 -2.93
CA LEU A 204 -18.92 -11.89 -1.69
C LEU A 204 -19.57 -12.96 -0.81
N LYS A 205 -18.81 -14.00 -0.48
CA LYS A 205 -19.24 -15.04 0.45
C LYS A 205 -18.95 -14.59 1.88
N ILE A 206 -20.01 -14.51 2.68
CA ILE A 206 -20.05 -14.04 4.05
C ILE A 206 -20.60 -15.20 4.90
N PRO A 207 -19.76 -15.83 5.74
CA PRO A 207 -20.22 -16.86 6.68
C PRO A 207 -21.35 -16.33 7.56
N GLY A 208 -22.40 -17.13 7.77
CA GLY A 208 -23.59 -16.74 8.54
C GLY A 208 -24.60 -15.87 7.79
N LEU A 209 -24.38 -15.58 6.50
CA LEU A 209 -25.33 -14.88 5.62
C LEU A 209 -25.65 -15.71 4.36
N ASN A 210 -24.66 -15.88 3.48
CA ASN A 210 -24.77 -16.60 2.21
C ASN A 210 -23.73 -17.73 2.05
N ALA A 211 -23.04 -18.04 3.14
CA ALA A 211 -22.12 -19.16 3.30
C ALA A 211 -22.31 -19.77 4.70
N PRO A 212 -22.02 -21.07 4.89
CA PRO A 212 -22.14 -21.71 6.20
C PRO A 212 -21.23 -21.05 7.23
N ILE A 213 -21.64 -21.10 8.49
CA ILE A 213 -20.83 -20.62 9.61
C ILE A 213 -19.57 -21.50 9.79
N PRO A 214 -18.47 -20.94 10.35
CA PRO A 214 -17.26 -21.71 10.64
C PRO A 214 -17.53 -22.86 11.63
N GLN A 215 -16.71 -23.92 11.56
CA GLN A 215 -16.82 -25.06 12.49
C GLN A 215 -16.62 -24.60 13.94
N GLY A 216 -17.55 -24.96 14.84
CA GLY A 216 -17.54 -24.54 16.25
C GLY A 216 -18.14 -23.16 16.50
N ALA A 217 -18.71 -22.50 15.49
CA ALA A 217 -19.56 -21.34 15.66
C ALA A 217 -21.02 -21.77 15.88
N GLU A 218 -21.78 -20.97 16.61
CA GLU A 218 -23.21 -21.18 16.86
C GLU A 218 -24.02 -19.93 16.49
N TYR A 219 -25.24 -20.15 15.99
CA TYR A 219 -26.21 -19.08 15.80
C TYR A 219 -26.80 -18.68 17.15
N GLY A 220 -26.89 -17.37 17.39
CA GLY A 220 -27.39 -16.83 18.65
C GLY A 220 -27.02 -15.37 18.83
N TYR A 221 -27.67 -14.72 19.79
CA TYR A 221 -27.38 -13.33 20.21
C TYR A 221 -26.52 -13.26 21.48
N HIS A 222 -25.89 -14.37 21.88
CA HIS A 222 -24.91 -14.40 22.95
C HIS A 222 -23.56 -13.81 22.49
N PRO A 223 -22.64 -13.46 23.40
CA PRO A 223 -21.28 -13.07 23.02
C PRO A 223 -20.63 -14.12 22.11
N GLY A 224 -20.15 -13.70 20.94
CA GLY A 224 -19.59 -14.60 19.91
C GLY A 224 -20.60 -15.30 19.00
N GLY A 225 -21.91 -15.12 19.23
CA GLY A 225 -22.97 -15.73 18.43
C GLY A 225 -23.15 -15.09 17.05
N TRP A 226 -23.54 -15.89 16.06
CA TRP A 226 -23.64 -15.50 14.64
C TRP A 226 -25.01 -14.93 14.23
N GLY A 227 -25.78 -14.42 15.19
CA GLY A 227 -27.11 -13.87 14.97
C GLY A 227 -28.12 -14.95 14.58
N LYS A 228 -29.11 -14.59 13.77
CA LYS A 228 -30.15 -15.52 13.29
C LYS A 228 -29.91 -15.84 11.80
N PRO A 229 -30.08 -17.10 11.36
CA PRO A 229 -30.05 -17.42 9.94
C PRO A 229 -31.05 -16.56 9.17
N PRO A 230 -30.62 -15.87 8.09
CA PRO A 230 -31.49 -15.02 7.29
C PRO A 230 -32.30 -15.91 6.35
N VAL A 231 -33.46 -16.36 6.84
CA VAL A 231 -34.40 -17.23 6.12
C VAL A 231 -35.75 -16.54 5.93
N ASP A 232 -36.46 -16.90 4.87
CA ASP A 232 -37.85 -16.50 4.62
C ASP A 232 -38.85 -17.21 5.58
N GLU A 233 -40.14 -16.90 5.46
CA GLU A 233 -41.22 -17.50 6.27
C GLU A 233 -41.36 -19.02 6.09
N PHE A 234 -40.83 -19.57 4.98
CA PHE A 234 -40.82 -20.99 4.64
C PHE A 234 -39.49 -21.67 5.02
N GLY A 235 -38.56 -20.94 5.65
CA GLY A 235 -37.26 -21.45 6.10
C GLY A 235 -36.19 -21.55 5.01
N ASN A 236 -36.41 -20.98 3.82
CA ASN A 236 -35.42 -20.92 2.75
C ASN A 236 -34.45 -19.75 2.95
N PRO A 237 -33.16 -19.90 2.62
CA PRO A 237 -32.20 -18.80 2.69
C PRO A 237 -32.61 -17.56 1.87
N LEU A 238 -32.64 -16.39 2.52
CA LEU A 238 -32.96 -15.12 1.87
C LEU A 238 -31.84 -14.64 0.92
N TYR A 239 -30.60 -15.05 1.19
CA TYR A 239 -29.41 -14.66 0.45
C TYR A 239 -28.61 -15.90 0.02
N GLY A 240 -29.09 -16.61 -1.01
CA GLY A 240 -28.41 -17.74 -1.66
C GLY A 240 -28.43 -19.07 -0.88
N ASP A 241 -28.29 -20.20 -1.59
CA ASP A 241 -28.48 -21.56 -1.05
C ASP A 241 -27.29 -22.12 -0.24
N TRP A 242 -26.95 -21.51 0.90
CA TRP A 242 -25.87 -22.01 1.77
C TRP A 242 -26.17 -23.36 2.45
N LYS A 243 -27.41 -23.88 2.35
CA LYS A 243 -27.80 -25.20 2.88
C LYS A 243 -27.21 -26.37 2.09
N GLN A 244 -26.90 -26.19 0.80
CA GLN A 244 -26.31 -27.24 -0.04
C GLN A 244 -24.82 -27.46 0.25
N ASP A 245 -24.13 -26.43 0.76
CA ASP A 245 -22.69 -26.44 1.03
C ASP A 245 -22.36 -26.94 2.45
N GLN A 246 -23.34 -27.36 3.26
CA GLN A 246 -23.06 -27.99 4.55
C GLN A 246 -22.59 -29.44 4.33
N PRO A 247 -21.44 -29.86 4.90
CA PRO A 247 -21.11 -31.28 4.93
C PRO A 247 -22.22 -32.01 5.68
N ALA A 248 -22.75 -33.08 5.09
CA ALA A 248 -23.80 -33.90 5.70
C ALA A 248 -23.42 -34.22 7.15
N GLN A 249 -24.31 -33.89 8.09
CA GLN A 249 -24.10 -34.21 9.49
C GLN A 249 -23.85 -35.72 9.60
N SER A 250 -22.73 -36.12 10.20
CA SER A 250 -22.46 -37.51 10.53
C SER A 250 -23.52 -37.97 11.52
N THR A 251 -24.53 -38.69 11.03
CA THR A 251 -25.49 -39.39 11.88
C THR A 251 -24.71 -40.37 12.75
N GLN A 252 -24.59 -40.08 14.05
CA GLN A 252 -24.20 -41.11 15.00
C GLN A 252 -25.32 -42.16 15.02
N PRO A 253 -25.02 -43.46 14.80
CA PRO A 253 -26.05 -44.48 14.89
C PRO A 253 -26.57 -44.54 16.33
N GLU A 254 -27.88 -44.38 16.49
CA GLU A 254 -28.56 -44.56 17.77
C GLU A 254 -28.34 -46.00 18.26
N ASP A 255 -27.98 -46.12 19.54
CA ASP A 255 -27.78 -47.38 20.25
C ASP A 255 -28.97 -48.33 20.04
N VAL A 256 -28.71 -49.48 19.43
CA VAL A 256 -29.65 -50.60 19.43
C VAL A 256 -29.53 -51.30 20.78
N THR A 257 -30.37 -50.91 21.73
CA THR A 257 -30.66 -51.72 22.92
C THR A 257 -32.08 -52.27 22.83
N LEU A 258 -32.18 -53.50 22.30
CA LEU A 258 -32.89 -54.67 22.83
C LEU A 258 -32.98 -55.76 21.76
#